data_AF-A0A8B9AFV8-F1
#
_entry.id   AF-A0A8B9AFV8-F1
#
_cell.length_a   1.000
_cell.length_b   1.000
_cell.length_c   1.000
_cell.angle_alpha   90.00
_cell.angle_beta   90.00
_cell.angle_gamma   90.00
#
_symmetry.space_group_name_H-M   'P 1'
#
loop_
_entity.id
_entity.type
_entity.pdbx_description
1 polymer ?
#
loop_
_entity_poly.entity_id
_entity_poly.type
_entity_poly.pdbx_seq_one_letter_code
_entity_poly.pdbx_strand_id
1 'polypeptide(L)'
;MKETKAERSGEGKGSRKGGGGRKGGGPKKKPVSRSVKAGLQFPVGRIGRYLKKGRYSQRVGTSAPVYLAAVLEYLATVLEYLAAEVLELAGNAARDNKRTQSRRRGDRRRRETQSREEKPKAGT
;
A
#
# COMPACT_ATOMS: atom_id res chain seq x y z
N MET A 1 3.27 -44.39 -8.28
CA MET A 1 3.43 -42.93 -8.30
C MET A 1 2.37 -42.35 -9.21
N LYS A 2 1.32 -41.73 -8.65
CA LYS A 2 0.26 -41.05 -9.41
C LYS A 2 0.21 -39.61 -8.91
N GLU A 3 0.50 -38.68 -9.80
CA GLU A 3 0.58 -37.25 -9.53
C GLU A 3 -0.78 -36.67 -9.16
N THR A 4 -0.78 -35.81 -8.14
CA THR A 4 -1.95 -35.16 -7.56
C THR A 4 -2.38 -33.97 -8.42
N LYS A 5 -3.64 -34.01 -8.83
CA LYS A 5 -4.38 -33.00 -9.60
C LYS A 5 -4.49 -31.68 -8.84
N ALA A 6 -4.09 -30.59 -9.51
CA ALA A 6 -4.19 -29.22 -9.05
C ALA A 6 -5.64 -28.80 -8.71
N GLU A 7 -5.81 -28.17 -7.55
CA GLU A 7 -7.03 -27.48 -7.15
C GLU A 7 -7.19 -26.16 -7.92
N ARG A 8 -8.41 -25.94 -8.42
CA ARG A 8 -8.84 -24.70 -9.06
C ARG A 8 -10.20 -24.35 -8.48
N SER A 9 -10.27 -23.32 -7.64
CA SER A 9 -11.54 -22.73 -7.21
C SER A 9 -11.45 -21.21 -7.26
N GLY A 10 -11.96 -20.65 -8.35
CA GLY A 10 -12.24 -19.23 -8.47
C GLY A 10 -13.60 -19.09 -9.12
N GLU A 11 -14.64 -18.90 -8.31
CA GLU A 11 -16.01 -18.65 -8.76
C GLU A 11 -16.50 -17.30 -8.22
N GLY A 12 -17.13 -16.51 -9.10
CA GLY A 12 -17.57 -15.15 -8.81
C GLY A 12 -18.14 -14.43 -10.04
N LYS A 13 -19.22 -15.01 -10.58
CA LYS A 13 -20.02 -14.62 -11.76
C LYS A 13 -20.49 -13.15 -11.72
N GLY A 14 -20.33 -12.44 -12.84
CA GLY A 14 -21.01 -11.18 -13.15
C GLY A 14 -21.58 -11.19 -14.57
N SER A 15 -22.72 -11.85 -14.74
CA SER A 15 -23.48 -11.92 -16.00
C SER A 15 -24.20 -10.60 -16.29
N ARG A 16 -23.95 -9.99 -17.46
CA ARG A 16 -24.98 -9.25 -18.24
C ARG A 16 -24.75 -9.50 -19.74
N LYS A 17 -25.83 -9.91 -20.41
CA LYS A 17 -25.94 -10.49 -21.76
C LYS A 17 -26.38 -9.45 -22.80
N GLY A 18 -25.88 -9.61 -24.04
CA GLY A 18 -26.45 -9.07 -25.30
C GLY A 18 -25.62 -7.91 -25.90
N GLY A 19 -25.20 -7.90 -27.15
CA GLY A 19 -25.37 -8.80 -28.31
C GLY A 19 -24.57 -8.22 -29.48
N GLY A 20 -24.19 -9.04 -30.46
CA GLY A 20 -23.48 -8.60 -31.67
C GLY A 20 -22.53 -9.67 -32.21
N GLY A 21 -23.09 -10.65 -32.91
CA GLY A 21 -22.33 -11.72 -33.54
C GLY A 21 -21.41 -11.20 -34.64
N ARG A 22 -20.13 -11.55 -34.57
CA ARG A 22 -19.33 -11.88 -35.74
C ARG A 22 -18.87 -13.32 -35.57
N LYS A 23 -19.47 -14.22 -36.33
CA LYS A 23 -18.98 -15.59 -36.55
C LYS A 23 -17.62 -15.48 -37.24
N GLY A 24 -16.56 -15.40 -36.46
CA GLY A 24 -15.20 -15.70 -36.89
C GLY A 24 -14.82 -17.03 -36.25
N GLY A 25 -15.00 -18.12 -36.99
CA GLY A 25 -14.77 -19.50 -36.54
C GLY A 25 -13.29 -19.90 -36.46
N GLY A 26 -12.40 -18.97 -36.13
CA GLY A 26 -10.99 -19.26 -35.86
C GLY A 26 -10.74 -19.37 -34.34
N PRO A 27 -9.63 -20.01 -33.92
CA PRO A 27 -9.27 -20.09 -32.50
C PRO A 27 -9.14 -18.67 -31.91
N LYS A 28 -10.07 -18.32 -31.01
CA LYS A 28 -10.08 -17.01 -30.35
C LYS A 28 -8.92 -16.95 -29.36
N LYS A 29 -8.04 -15.95 -29.54
CA LYS A 29 -7.03 -15.60 -28.53
C LYS A 29 -7.75 -15.33 -27.20
N LYS A 30 -7.17 -15.83 -26.10
CA LYS A 30 -7.71 -15.59 -24.76
C LYS A 30 -7.83 -14.07 -24.53
N PRO A 31 -8.98 -13.57 -24.02
CA PRO A 31 -9.14 -12.15 -23.79
C PRO A 31 -8.17 -11.69 -22.70
N VAL A 32 -7.32 -10.72 -23.03
CA VAL A 32 -6.43 -10.06 -22.08
C VAL A 32 -7.11 -8.80 -21.55
N SER A 33 -7.07 -8.58 -20.23
CA SER A 33 -7.68 -7.40 -19.62
C SER A 33 -6.94 -6.13 -20.03
N ARG A 34 -7.62 -4.99 -20.00
CA ARG A 34 -6.98 -3.69 -20.32
C ARG A 34 -5.92 -3.30 -19.30
N SER A 35 -6.07 -3.69 -18.03
CA SER A 35 -5.06 -3.49 -16.99
C SER A 35 -3.79 -4.28 -17.30
N VAL A 36 -3.93 -5.59 -17.59
CA VAL A 36 -2.78 -6.45 -17.93
C VAL A 36 -2.09 -5.95 -19.21
N LYS A 37 -2.86 -5.55 -20.22
CA LYS A 37 -2.30 -4.99 -21.46
C LYS A 37 -1.55 -3.66 -21.23
N ALA A 38 -1.98 -2.85 -20.26
CA ALA A 38 -1.34 -1.58 -19.92
C ALA A 38 -0.21 -1.74 -18.88
N GLY A 39 -0.02 -2.92 -18.30
CA GLY A 39 0.97 -3.14 -17.23
C GLY A 39 0.60 -2.46 -15.91
N LEU A 40 -0.68 -2.15 -15.68
CA LEU A 40 -1.16 -1.46 -14.48
C LEU A 40 -1.84 -2.45 -13.52
N GLN A 41 -1.58 -2.30 -12.23
CA GLN A 41 -2.32 -3.02 -11.17
C GLN A 41 -3.74 -2.47 -11.03
N PHE A 42 -3.90 -1.16 -11.22
CA PHE A 42 -5.21 -0.53 -11.11
C PHE A 42 -6.21 -1.01 -12.19
N PRO A 43 -7.51 -1.14 -11.84
CA PRO A 43 -8.53 -1.70 -12.72
C PRO A 43 -9.02 -0.69 -13.78
N VAL A 44 -8.27 -0.53 -14.87
CA VAL A 44 -8.57 0.33 -16.04
C VAL A 44 -10.00 0.13 -16.55
N GLY A 45 -10.47 -1.13 -16.61
CA GLY A 45 -11.82 -1.46 -17.06
C GLY A 45 -12.92 -0.82 -16.22
N ARG A 46 -12.75 -0.85 -14.90
CA ARG A 46 -13.70 -0.30 -13.92
C ARG A 46 -13.66 1.23 -13.92
N ILE A 47 -12.47 1.81 -13.99
CA ILE A 47 -12.28 3.26 -14.08
C ILE A 47 -12.99 3.81 -15.33
N GLY A 48 -12.83 3.17 -16.49
CA GLY A 48 -13.54 3.58 -17.70
C GLY A 48 -15.07 3.50 -17.58
N ARG A 49 -15.60 2.53 -16.82
CA ARG A 49 -17.04 2.45 -16.53
C ARG A 49 -17.49 3.62 -15.64
N TYR A 50 -16.70 3.97 -14.62
CA TYR A 50 -17.02 5.09 -13.73
C TYR A 50 -16.92 6.44 -14.44
N LEU A 51 -15.94 6.65 -15.32
CA LEU A 51 -15.86 7.86 -16.14
C LEU A 51 -17.13 8.07 -17.00
N LYS A 52 -17.66 6.99 -17.59
CA LYS A 52 -18.92 7.06 -18.36
C LYS A 52 -20.15 7.27 -17.47
N LYS A 53 -20.21 6.60 -16.32
CA LYS A 53 -21.34 6.74 -15.37
C LYS A 53 -21.38 8.14 -14.76
N GLY A 54 -20.22 8.74 -14.49
CA GLY A 54 -20.10 10.07 -13.92
C GLY A 54 -20.47 11.22 -14.88
N ARG A 55 -20.67 10.93 -16.18
CA ARG A 55 -21.05 11.94 -17.20
C ARG A 55 -20.11 13.16 -17.24
N TYR A 56 -18.83 12.98 -16.92
CA TYR A 56 -17.82 14.06 -16.93
C TYR A 56 -17.58 14.66 -18.32
N SER A 57 -17.90 13.91 -19.38
CA SER A 57 -17.85 14.37 -20.76
C SER A 57 -18.87 13.61 -21.60
N GLN A 58 -19.24 14.17 -22.75
CA GLN A 58 -20.09 13.48 -23.72
C GLN A 58 -19.45 12.19 -24.27
N ARG A 59 -18.12 12.19 -24.44
CA ARG A 59 -17.34 11.04 -24.91
C ARG A 59 -16.09 10.87 -24.06
N VAL A 60 -15.82 9.63 -23.65
CA VAL A 60 -14.61 9.25 -22.92
C VAL A 60 -13.65 8.57 -23.90
N GLY A 61 -12.47 9.16 -24.10
CA GLY A 61 -11.43 8.60 -24.95
C GLY A 61 -10.89 7.26 -24.43
N THR A 62 -10.36 6.43 -25.33
CA THR A 62 -9.88 5.07 -24.98
C THR A 62 -8.70 5.08 -24.00
N SER A 63 -7.83 6.10 -24.09
CA SER A 63 -6.65 6.29 -23.24
C SER A 63 -6.96 6.93 -21.89
N ALA A 64 -8.06 7.68 -21.77
CA ALA A 64 -8.43 8.38 -20.53
C ALA A 64 -8.43 7.48 -19.27
N PRO A 65 -9.08 6.29 -19.27
CA PRO A 65 -9.03 5.42 -18.09
C PRO A 65 -7.66 4.78 -17.85
N VAL A 66 -6.78 4.70 -18.85
CA VAL A 66 -5.41 4.20 -18.68
C VAL A 66 -4.56 5.27 -18.00
N TYR A 67 -4.65 6.51 -18.48
CA TYR A 67 -3.94 7.66 -17.89
C TYR A 67 -4.35 7.87 -16.44
N LEU A 68 -5.65 7.89 -16.15
CA LEU A 68 -6.14 8.03 -14.78
C LEU A 68 -5.69 6.86 -13.89
N ALA A 69 -5.73 5.62 -14.39
CA ALA A 69 -5.25 4.48 -13.63
C ALA A 69 -3.75 4.59 -13.29
N ALA A 70 -2.93 5.03 -14.25
CA ALA A 70 -1.49 5.20 -14.04
C ALA A 70 -1.20 6.29 -13.01
N VAL A 71 -1.90 7.43 -13.07
CA VAL A 71 -1.74 8.51 -12.09
C VAL A 71 -2.14 8.05 -10.69
N LEU A 72 -3.26 7.33 -10.55
CA LEU A 72 -3.70 6.81 -9.25
C LEU A 72 -2.70 5.80 -8.67
N GLU A 73 -2.14 4.94 -9.50
CA GLU A 73 -1.11 3.98 -9.08
C GLU A 73 0.18 4.69 -8.65
N TYR A 74 0.65 5.65 -9.44
CA TYR A 74 1.82 6.46 -9.10
C TYR A 74 1.64 7.25 -7.78
N LEU A 75 0.47 7.87 -7.58
CA LEU A 75 0.23 8.61 -6.35
C LEU A 75 0.12 7.67 -5.14
N ALA A 76 -0.51 6.51 -5.30
CA ALA A 76 -0.57 5.52 -4.23
C ALA A 76 0.83 5.04 -3.81
N THR A 77 1.71 4.75 -4.78
CA THR A 77 3.08 4.31 -4.48
C THR A 77 3.90 5.42 -3.81
N VAL A 78 3.77 6.67 -4.28
CA VAL A 78 4.45 7.82 -3.66
C VAL A 78 3.96 8.04 -2.22
N LEU A 79 2.65 7.93 -1.97
CA LEU A 79 2.09 8.12 -0.63
C LEU A 79 2.52 7.01 0.33
N GLU A 80 2.54 5.76 -0.12
CA GLU A 80 3.03 4.63 0.68
C GLU A 80 4.51 4.80 1.03
N TYR A 81 5.33 5.24 0.07
CA TYR A 81 6.75 5.51 0.29
C TYR A 81 6.97 6.61 1.35
N LEU A 82 6.31 7.76 1.19
CA LEU A 82 6.45 8.88 2.12
C LEU A 82 5.96 8.53 3.53
N ALA A 83 4.86 7.78 3.63
CA ALA A 83 4.35 7.33 4.92
C ALA A 83 5.35 6.42 5.65
N ALA A 84 6.01 5.52 4.91
CA ALA A 84 7.05 4.64 5.47
C ALA A 84 8.27 5.45 5.97
N GLU A 85 8.74 6.39 5.16
CA GLU A 85 9.88 7.26 5.50
C GLU A 85 9.61 8.06 6.78
N VAL A 86 8.46 8.72 6.85
CA VAL A 86 8.08 9.53 8.03
C VAL A 86 7.95 8.64 9.27
N LEU A 87 7.36 7.45 9.12
CA LEU A 87 7.21 6.52 10.23
C LEU A 87 8.56 6.01 10.75
N GLU A 88 9.51 5.72 9.85
CA GLU A 88 10.87 5.31 10.21
C GLU A 88 11.60 6.39 10.99
N LEU A 89 11.59 7.63 10.48
CA LEU A 89 12.22 8.78 11.13
C LEU A 89 11.60 9.06 12.51
N ALA A 90 10.27 9.05 12.61
CA ALA A 90 9.56 9.23 13.87
C ALA A 90 9.87 8.09 14.87
N GLY A 91 9.92 6.85 14.39
CA GLY A 91 10.28 5.68 15.20
C GLY A 91 11.68 5.77 15.78
N ASN A 92 12.65 6.21 14.97
CA ASN A 92 14.03 6.41 15.39
C ASN A 92 14.13 7.53 16.43
N ALA A 93 13.53 8.70 16.17
CA ALA A 93 13.50 9.81 17.11
C ALA A 93 12.84 9.43 18.46
N ALA A 94 11.75 8.66 18.44
CA ALA A 94 11.09 8.17 19.65
C ALA A 94 11.99 7.22 20.46
N ARG A 95 12.76 6.35 19.80
CA ARG A 95 13.72 5.44 20.45
C ARG A 95 14.87 6.23 21.09
N ASP A 96 15.40 7.24 20.42
CA ASP A 96 16.51 8.05 20.92
C ASP A 96 16.09 8.92 22.11
N ASN A 97 14.86 9.44 22.11
CA ASN A 97 14.32 10.16 23.25
C ASN A 97 14.17 9.27 24.50
N LYS A 98 13.74 8.01 24.33
CA LYS A 98 13.69 7.05 25.45
C LYS A 98 15.08 6.72 25.98
N ARG A 99 16.08 6.51 25.10
CA ARG A 99 17.47 6.26 25.51
C ARG A 99 18.05 7.43 26.30
N THR A 100 17.88 8.65 25.79
CA THR A 100 18.37 9.88 26.43
C THR A 100 17.73 10.10 27.80
N GLN A 101 16.42 9.84 27.92
CA GLN A 101 15.69 9.95 29.19
C GLN A 101 16.20 8.95 30.24
N SER A 102 16.40 7.68 29.85
CA SER A 102 16.96 6.66 30.75
C SER A 102 18.39 7.00 31.18
N ARG A 103 19.21 7.52 30.27
CA ARG A 103 20.59 7.95 30.56
C ARG A 103 20.62 9.10 31.57
N ARG A 104 19.80 10.14 31.35
CA ARG A 104 19.64 11.27 32.28
C ARG A 104 19.15 10.83 33.67
N ARG A 105 18.23 9.88 33.73
CA ARG A 105 17.75 9.30 35.01
C ARG A 105 18.84 8.52 35.73
N GLY A 106 19.65 7.74 35.01
CA GLY A 106 20.80 7.02 35.57
C GLY A 106 21.85 7.96 36.16
N ASP A 107 22.23 9.00 35.42
CA ASP A 107 23.22 9.99 35.86
C ASP A 107 22.74 10.78 37.08
N ARG A 108 21.47 11.18 37.11
CA ARG A 108 20.89 11.86 38.29
C ARG A 108 20.94 10.96 39.53
N ARG A 109 20.57 9.69 39.41
CA ARG A 109 20.65 8.73 40.52
C ARG A 109 22.07 8.53 41.03
N ARG A 110 23.07 8.45 40.15
CA ARG A 110 24.48 8.33 40.55
C ARG A 110 24.98 9.54 41.35
N ARG A 111 24.58 10.75 40.94
CA ARG A 111 24.91 11.98 41.69
C ARG A 111 24.22 12.02 43.07
N GLU A 112 22.98 11.56 43.15
CA GLU A 112 22.24 11.47 44.42
C GLU A 112 22.82 10.42 45.37
N THR A 113 23.35 9.30 44.86
CA THR A 113 24.03 8.29 45.70
C THR A 113 25.38 8.79 46.23
N GLN A 114 26.19 9.44 45.40
CA GLN A 114 27.50 9.98 45.81
C GLN A 114 27.36 11.08 46.87
N SER A 115 26.39 11.99 46.69
CA SER A 115 26.09 13.05 47.66
C SER A 115 25.47 12.55 48.98
N ARG A 116 24.89 11.34 49.00
CA ARG A 116 24.45 10.68 50.25
C ARG A 116 25.60 10.04 51.00
N GLU A 117 26.59 9.49 50.29
CA GLU A 117 27.78 8.88 50.90
C GLU A 117 28.76 9.92 51.44
N GLU A 118 28.80 11.13 50.87
CA GLU A 118 29.68 12.22 51.32
C GLU A 118 29.15 13.04 52.51
N LYS A 119 27.92 12.77 53.03
CA LYS A 119 27.44 13.48 54.23
C LYS A 119 28.28 13.06 55.46
N PRO A 120 28.94 14.00 56.16
CA PRO A 120 29.78 13.66 57.30
C PRO A 120 28.92 13.08 58.44
N LYS A 121 29.41 12.01 59.07
CA LYS A 121 28.87 11.46 60.32
C LYS A 121 29.05 12.52 61.41
N ALA A 122 28.04 13.39 61.57
CA ALA A 122 27.97 14.32 62.68
C ALA A 122 27.27 13.62 63.85
N GLY A 123 27.97 13.49 64.97
CA GLY A 123 27.38 13.29 66.30
C GLY A 123 27.56 11.90 66.90
N THR A 124 28.63 11.73 67.67
CA THR A 124 28.60 11.45 69.12
C THR A 124 29.93 11.89 69.72
#